data_AF-A0A9R0Q4M2-F1
#
_entry.id   AF-A0A9R0Q4M2-F1
#
_cell.length_a   1.000
_cell.length_b   1.000
_cell.length_c   1.000
_cell.angle_alpha   90.00
_cell.angle_beta   90.00
_cell.angle_gamma   90.00
#
_symmetry.space_group_name_H-M   'P 1'
#
loop_
_entity.id
_entity.type
_entity.pdbx_description
1 polymer ?
#
loop_
_entity_poly.entity_id
_entity_poly.type
_entity_poly.pdbx_seq_one_letter_code
_entity_poly.pdbx_strand_id
1 'polypeptide(L)'
;MGDETSTSASGSAQEPAAPGAGSVKQQISNLAALSLRATVPEVDVEPIVEVCTGKFGDYQCNNAMGLWSKVKGSGTSFKNPNAIGQAIAKNLPACDVIESASVAGPGFVNIVLSKSWVAKRIQDMLVNGIKTWAPILPVKRVVLDFSSPNIAKEMHVGHLRSTIIGDTLARMFEFSNVEVLRRNHVGDWGTQFGMLIEFLFEKFPNWEELGSQAIGDLQVFYKASKQRFDEDAEFKDRAQQAVVRLQGGEEKYRAAWKKICEISRNEFDQVYKLLDVQLEEKGESFYNPYIPQVLEKLSSQGLIEESEGARVLFIQGHQIPLIVVKRDGGFNYASTDLAALCTGLMLRRRNG
;
A
#
# COMPACT_ATOMS: atom_id res chain seq x y z
N MET A 1 43.46 8.93 -11.63
CA MET A 1 43.55 7.52 -11.21
C MET A 1 42.53 7.38 -10.10
N GLY A 2 41.26 7.10 -10.36
CA GLY A 2 40.71 6.15 -11.31
C GLY A 2 40.19 4.98 -10.48
N ASP A 3 38.93 5.06 -10.06
CA ASP A 3 38.04 3.91 -9.91
C ASP A 3 36.60 4.41 -9.71
N GLU A 4 35.90 4.55 -10.84
CA GLU A 4 34.44 4.62 -10.89
C GLU A 4 33.92 3.19 -10.87
N THR A 5 33.40 2.74 -9.73
CA THR A 5 32.63 1.50 -9.68
C THR A 5 31.25 1.74 -10.30
N SER A 6 31.14 1.45 -11.59
CA SER A 6 29.90 1.37 -12.35
C SER A 6 29.04 0.20 -11.84
N THR A 7 28.01 0.49 -11.05
CA THR A 7 26.93 -0.46 -10.79
C THR A 7 26.02 -0.52 -12.02
N SER A 8 26.25 -1.53 -12.86
CA SER A 8 25.37 -1.90 -13.96
C SER A 8 23.98 -2.26 -13.41
N ALA A 9 22.99 -1.40 -13.63
CA ALA A 9 21.59 -1.76 -13.48
C ALA A 9 21.24 -2.79 -14.55
N SER A 10 21.37 -4.07 -14.21
CA SER A 10 20.84 -5.16 -15.02
C SER A 10 19.31 -5.07 -14.97
N GLY A 11 18.71 -4.48 -16.01
CA GLY A 11 17.28 -4.59 -16.27
C GLY A 11 16.95 -6.08 -16.36
N SER A 12 16.26 -6.60 -15.35
CA SER A 12 15.76 -7.97 -15.39
C SER A 12 14.75 -8.05 -16.53
N ALA A 13 15.16 -8.67 -17.64
CA ALA A 13 14.24 -9.10 -18.67
C ALA A 13 13.21 -10.02 -17.98
N GLN A 14 11.99 -9.52 -17.80
CA GLN A 14 10.87 -10.35 -17.35
C GLN A 14 10.76 -11.51 -18.33
N GLU A 15 10.83 -12.74 -17.80
CA GLU A 15 10.46 -13.93 -18.56
C GLU A 15 9.10 -13.69 -19.23
N PRO A 16 8.92 -14.09 -20.50
CA PRO A 16 7.64 -13.91 -21.18
C PRO A 16 6.57 -14.65 -20.37
N ALA A 17 5.59 -13.89 -19.89
CA ALA A 17 4.44 -14.44 -19.19
C ALA A 17 3.83 -15.58 -20.01
N ALA A 18 3.38 -16.64 -19.32
CA ALA A 18 2.75 -17.81 -19.95
C ALA A 18 1.71 -17.40 -21.00
N PRO A 19 1.56 -18.14 -22.11
CA PRO A 19 0.62 -17.80 -23.17
C PRO A 19 -0.81 -17.66 -22.61
N GLY A 20 -1.31 -16.42 -22.58
CA GLY A 20 -2.63 -16.07 -22.05
C GLY A 20 -2.66 -15.41 -20.65
N ALA A 21 -1.51 -15.17 -20.02
CA ALA A 21 -1.41 -14.43 -18.76
C ALA A 21 -1.36 -12.90 -19.00
N GLY A 22 -2.08 -12.14 -18.18
CA GLY A 22 -2.13 -10.67 -18.22
C GLY A 22 -3.31 -10.10 -19.01
N SER A 23 -3.46 -8.77 -18.95
CA SER A 23 -4.55 -8.04 -19.63
C SER A 23 -4.46 -8.20 -21.15
N VAL A 24 -5.56 -7.94 -21.87
CA VAL A 24 -5.58 -7.95 -23.34
C VAL A 24 -4.52 -7.00 -23.90
N LYS A 25 -4.40 -5.78 -23.33
CA LYS A 25 -3.34 -4.83 -23.68
C LYS A 25 -1.95 -5.45 -23.54
N GLN A 26 -1.68 -6.16 -22.44
CA GLN A 26 -0.38 -6.83 -22.23
C GLN A 26 -0.12 -7.95 -23.26
N GLN A 27 -1.13 -8.76 -23.58
CA GLN A 27 -1.01 -9.81 -24.58
C GLN A 27 -0.69 -9.20 -25.96
N ILE A 28 -1.38 -8.13 -26.35
CA ILE A 28 -1.09 -7.40 -27.59
C ILE A 28 0.30 -6.75 -27.56
N SER A 29 0.71 -6.14 -26.43
CA SER A 29 2.06 -5.59 -26.26
C SER A 29 3.14 -6.65 -26.43
N ASN A 30 2.94 -7.85 -25.89
CA ASN A 30 3.89 -8.96 -26.06
C ASN A 30 4.00 -9.39 -27.52
N LEU A 31 2.87 -9.50 -28.24
CA LEU A 31 2.85 -9.81 -29.67
C LEU A 31 3.51 -8.70 -30.51
N ALA A 32 3.25 -7.44 -30.16
CA ALA A 32 3.88 -6.28 -30.78
C ALA A 32 5.40 -6.27 -30.54
N ALA A 33 5.87 -6.59 -29.33
CA ALA A 33 7.30 -6.69 -29.02
C ALA A 33 8.03 -7.72 -29.91
N LEU A 34 7.41 -8.89 -30.12
CA LEU A 34 7.95 -9.91 -31.03
C LEU A 34 8.04 -9.38 -32.48
N SER A 35 7.00 -8.69 -32.95
CA SER A 35 6.99 -8.08 -34.28
C SER A 35 8.03 -6.97 -34.43
N LEU A 36 8.22 -6.13 -33.40
CA LEU A 36 9.21 -5.05 -33.40
C LEU A 36 10.62 -5.60 -33.52
N ARG A 37 10.97 -6.63 -32.73
CA ARG A 37 12.27 -7.32 -32.81
C ARG A 37 12.50 -7.97 -34.17
N ALA A 38 11.46 -8.53 -34.79
CA ALA A 38 11.55 -9.09 -36.14
C ALA A 38 11.70 -8.02 -37.24
N THR A 39 11.15 -6.82 -37.01
CA THR A 39 11.15 -5.73 -37.99
C THR A 39 12.45 -4.93 -37.98
N VAL A 40 12.98 -4.62 -36.80
CA VAL A 40 14.25 -3.90 -36.62
C VAL A 40 15.05 -4.55 -35.48
N PRO A 41 15.78 -5.65 -35.75
CA PRO A 41 16.51 -6.40 -34.71
C PRO A 41 17.59 -5.58 -33.99
N GLU A 42 18.17 -4.61 -34.68
CA GLU A 42 19.27 -3.75 -34.22
C GLU A 42 18.84 -2.73 -33.15
N VAL A 43 17.53 -2.50 -32.98
CA VAL A 43 17.00 -1.44 -32.11
C VAL A 43 16.05 -2.03 -31.09
N ASP A 44 16.47 -2.01 -29.83
CA ASP A 44 15.58 -2.37 -28.72
C ASP A 44 14.61 -1.21 -28.43
N VAL A 45 13.31 -1.48 -28.55
CA VAL A 45 12.22 -0.53 -28.28
C VAL A 45 11.06 -1.26 -27.63
N GLU A 46 10.56 -0.69 -26.54
CA GLU A 46 9.35 -1.19 -25.89
C GLU A 46 8.11 -0.95 -26.76
N PRO A 47 7.16 -1.90 -26.79
CA PRO A 47 5.92 -1.75 -27.53
C PRO A 47 5.04 -0.62 -26.95
N ILE A 48 4.69 0.35 -27.79
CA ILE A 48 3.77 1.45 -27.48
C ILE A 48 2.41 1.06 -28.04
N VAL A 49 1.67 0.28 -27.27
CA VAL A 49 0.30 -0.14 -27.60
C VAL A 49 -0.68 0.72 -26.81
N GLU A 50 -1.69 1.26 -27.49
CA GLU A 50 -2.78 2.03 -26.87
C GLU A 50 -4.16 1.53 -27.35
N VAL A 51 -5.20 1.85 -26.58
CA VAL A 51 -6.59 1.59 -27.01
C VAL A 51 -6.97 2.59 -28.08
N CYS A 52 -7.58 2.11 -29.17
CA CYS A 52 -8.06 2.96 -30.25
C CYS A 52 -9.27 3.81 -29.83
N THR A 53 -9.31 5.07 -30.26
CA THR A 53 -10.51 5.92 -30.18
C THR A 53 -11.22 5.93 -31.54
N GLY A 54 -12.21 5.06 -31.76
CA GLY A 54 -13.10 5.09 -32.93
C GLY A 54 -12.91 3.97 -33.97
N LYS A 55 -13.14 4.27 -35.26
CA LYS A 55 -13.33 3.30 -36.37
C LYS A 55 -12.07 2.52 -36.81
N PHE A 56 -10.94 2.68 -36.14
CA PHE A 56 -9.65 2.25 -36.67
C PHE A 56 -9.21 0.86 -36.17
N GLY A 57 -9.86 0.30 -35.16
CA GLY A 57 -9.56 -1.02 -34.57
C GLY A 57 -9.81 -1.01 -33.07
N ASP A 58 -9.33 -2.03 -32.36
CA ASP A 58 -9.44 -2.13 -30.89
C ASP A 58 -8.19 -1.57 -30.21
N TYR A 59 -7.01 -1.87 -30.76
CA TYR A 59 -5.71 -1.40 -30.27
C TYR A 59 -4.88 -0.80 -31.39
N GLN A 60 -3.89 0.02 -31.02
CA GLN A 60 -2.97 0.68 -31.94
C GLN A 60 -1.54 0.55 -31.44
N CYS A 61 -0.62 0.12 -32.30
CA CYS A 61 0.82 0.15 -32.06
C CYS A 61 1.43 1.38 -32.76
N ASN A 62 2.08 2.25 -31.96
CA ASN A 62 2.55 3.58 -32.36
C ASN A 62 4.07 3.65 -32.59
N ASN A 63 4.75 2.51 -32.60
CA ASN A 63 6.21 2.43 -32.64
C ASN A 63 6.84 2.86 -33.98
N ALA A 64 6.10 2.85 -35.08
CA ALA A 64 6.68 3.02 -36.42
C ALA A 64 7.40 4.37 -36.61
N MET A 65 6.86 5.46 -36.07
CA MET A 65 7.48 6.79 -36.17
C MET A 65 8.75 6.89 -35.31
N GLY A 66 8.70 6.37 -34.07
CA GLY A 66 9.85 6.34 -33.18
C GLY A 66 10.99 5.48 -33.74
N LEU A 67 10.66 4.33 -34.32
CA LEU A 67 11.62 3.48 -35.00
C LEU A 67 12.22 4.16 -36.21
N TRP A 68 11.41 4.81 -37.07
CA TRP A 68 11.92 5.55 -38.22
C TRP A 68 12.96 6.59 -37.84
N SER A 69 12.70 7.38 -36.81
CA SER A 69 13.66 8.39 -36.34
C SER A 69 15.00 7.79 -35.89
N LYS A 70 15.01 6.53 -35.41
CA LYS A 70 16.23 5.82 -35.00
C LYS A 70 16.96 5.16 -36.19
N VAL A 71 16.24 4.74 -37.23
CA VAL A 71 16.83 3.97 -38.35
C VAL A 71 16.97 4.73 -39.67
N LYS A 72 16.51 5.98 -39.72
CA LYS A 72 16.67 6.83 -40.90
C LYS A 72 18.16 7.13 -41.11
N GLY A 73 18.71 6.62 -42.20
CA GLY A 73 20.12 6.84 -42.59
C GLY A 73 21.08 5.70 -42.23
N SER A 74 20.63 4.68 -41.48
CA SER A 74 21.46 3.51 -41.11
C SER A 74 21.42 2.36 -42.12
N GLY A 75 21.13 2.64 -43.40
CA GLY A 75 21.13 1.64 -44.47
C GLY A 75 19.97 0.65 -44.44
N THR A 76 18.92 0.91 -43.67
CA THR A 76 17.72 0.05 -43.63
C THR A 76 16.95 0.09 -44.95
N SER A 77 16.22 -1.00 -45.25
CA SER A 77 15.41 -1.13 -46.47
C SER A 77 14.12 -0.29 -46.44
N PHE A 78 13.80 0.34 -45.31
CA PHE A 78 12.59 1.12 -45.12
C PHE A 78 12.74 2.54 -45.68
N LYS A 79 11.74 3.00 -46.44
CA LYS A 79 11.76 4.32 -47.09
C LYS A 79 11.04 5.41 -46.29
N ASN A 80 10.12 5.03 -45.41
CA ASN A 80 9.32 5.96 -44.60
C ASN A 80 8.73 5.23 -43.37
N PRO A 81 8.19 5.98 -42.38
CA PRO A 81 7.49 5.41 -41.23
C PRO A 81 6.35 4.43 -41.58
N ASN A 82 5.60 4.70 -42.66
CA ASN A 82 4.50 3.83 -43.07
C ASN A 82 4.99 2.43 -43.48
N ALA A 83 6.12 2.34 -44.18
CA ALA A 83 6.75 1.07 -44.54
C ALA A 83 7.18 0.25 -43.31
N ILE A 84 7.66 0.92 -42.25
CA ILE A 84 7.93 0.26 -40.97
C ILE A 84 6.62 -0.25 -40.35
N GLY A 85 5.57 0.57 -40.33
CA GLY A 85 4.24 0.14 -39.88
C GLY A 85 3.72 -1.09 -40.63
N GLN A 86 3.89 -1.14 -41.96
CA GLN A 86 3.51 -2.30 -42.78
C GLN A 86 4.31 -3.55 -42.41
N ALA A 87 5.61 -3.40 -42.17
CA ALA A 87 6.45 -4.50 -41.73
C ALA A 87 6.08 -5.00 -40.33
N ILE A 88 5.79 -4.09 -39.39
CA ILE A 88 5.28 -4.46 -38.05
C ILE A 88 3.96 -5.22 -38.18
N ALA A 89 3.01 -4.72 -38.98
CA ALA A 89 1.73 -5.41 -39.18
C ALA A 89 1.90 -6.81 -39.78
N LYS A 90 2.83 -6.96 -40.74
CA LYS A 90 3.13 -8.23 -41.40
C LYS A 90 3.88 -9.22 -40.49
N ASN A 91 4.75 -8.72 -39.62
CA ASN A 91 5.57 -9.52 -38.71
C ASN A 91 4.87 -9.85 -37.38
N LEU A 92 3.61 -9.44 -37.20
CA LEU A 92 2.81 -9.92 -36.08
C LEU A 92 2.68 -11.44 -36.17
N PRO A 93 3.01 -12.18 -35.10
CA PRO A 93 2.93 -13.63 -35.12
C PRO A 93 1.47 -14.09 -35.25
N ALA A 94 1.27 -15.20 -35.96
CA ALA A 94 -0.05 -15.81 -36.05
C ALA A 94 -0.55 -16.22 -34.66
N CYS A 95 -1.76 -15.78 -34.30
CA CYS A 95 -2.38 -16.07 -33.02
C CYS A 95 -3.91 -15.99 -33.13
N ASP A 96 -4.60 -16.61 -32.18
CA ASP A 96 -6.07 -16.56 -32.13
C ASP A 96 -6.62 -15.19 -31.70
N VAL A 97 -5.77 -14.35 -31.10
CA VAL A 97 -6.17 -13.08 -30.46
C VAL A 97 -6.46 -11.99 -31.50
N ILE A 98 -5.68 -11.94 -32.58
CA ILE A 98 -5.73 -10.87 -33.60
C ILE A 98 -6.45 -11.41 -34.83
N GLU A 99 -7.54 -10.75 -35.24
CA GLU A 99 -8.26 -11.06 -36.50
C GLU A 99 -7.64 -10.33 -37.69
N SER A 100 -7.22 -9.07 -37.51
CA SER A 100 -6.49 -8.35 -38.54
C SER A 100 -5.62 -7.23 -37.97
N ALA A 101 -4.59 -6.85 -38.72
CA ALA A 101 -3.80 -5.66 -38.48
C ALA A 101 -3.74 -4.83 -39.76
N SER A 102 -3.97 -3.52 -39.65
CA SER A 102 -3.96 -2.58 -40.76
C SER A 102 -3.12 -1.35 -40.42
N VAL A 103 -2.56 -0.69 -41.43
CA VAL A 103 -1.73 0.49 -41.22
C VAL A 103 -2.49 1.74 -41.64
N ALA A 104 -2.51 2.74 -40.78
CA ALA A 104 -3.12 4.04 -41.05
C ALA A 104 -2.11 5.19 -40.92
N GLY A 105 -2.34 6.24 -41.69
CA GLY A 105 -1.56 7.49 -41.63
C GLY A 105 -0.04 7.27 -41.73
N PRO A 106 0.76 7.88 -40.84
CA PRO A 106 2.22 7.80 -40.88
C PRO A 106 2.80 6.46 -40.41
N GLY A 107 2.02 5.39 -40.26
CA GLY A 107 2.53 4.08 -39.83
C GLY A 107 1.95 3.58 -38.52
N PHE A 108 0.78 4.09 -38.13
CA PHE A 108 0.04 3.53 -37.01
C PHE A 108 -0.45 2.13 -37.37
N VAL A 109 -0.12 1.13 -36.57
CA VAL A 109 -0.56 -0.25 -36.79
C VAL A 109 -1.80 -0.50 -35.94
N ASN A 110 -2.96 -0.43 -36.57
CA ASN A 110 -4.22 -0.72 -35.91
C ASN A 110 -4.47 -2.23 -35.89
N ILE A 111 -4.95 -2.73 -34.75
CA ILE A 111 -5.15 -4.15 -34.46
C ILE A 111 -6.63 -4.36 -34.13
N VAL A 112 -7.25 -5.31 -34.82
CA VAL A 112 -8.62 -5.78 -34.56
C VAL A 112 -8.55 -7.13 -33.88
N LEU A 113 -9.20 -7.24 -32.72
CA LEU A 113 -9.31 -8.48 -31.98
C LEU A 113 -10.24 -9.46 -32.69
N SER A 114 -9.92 -10.74 -32.58
CA SER A 114 -10.77 -11.81 -33.10
C SER A 114 -12.10 -11.91 -32.37
N LYS A 115 -13.20 -11.76 -33.11
CA LYS A 115 -14.56 -11.91 -32.57
C LYS A 115 -14.78 -13.30 -31.95
N SER A 116 -14.25 -14.35 -32.57
CA SER A 116 -14.39 -15.72 -32.04
C SER A 116 -13.61 -15.89 -30.73
N TRP A 117 -12.43 -15.28 -30.63
CA TRP A 117 -11.64 -15.27 -29.41
C TRP A 117 -12.32 -14.47 -28.29
N VAL A 118 -12.84 -13.28 -28.59
CA VAL A 118 -13.59 -12.46 -27.62
C VAL A 118 -14.83 -13.21 -27.12
N ALA A 119 -15.61 -13.81 -28.05
CA ALA A 119 -16.79 -14.59 -27.70
C ALA A 119 -16.43 -15.78 -26.79
N LYS A 120 -15.35 -16.51 -27.12
CA LYS A 120 -14.85 -17.61 -26.29
C LYS A 120 -14.43 -17.14 -24.90
N ARG A 121 -13.71 -16.01 -24.79
CA ARG A 121 -13.30 -15.43 -23.50
C ARG A 121 -14.47 -15.03 -22.62
N ILE A 122 -15.54 -14.48 -23.20
CA ILE A 122 -16.77 -14.15 -22.49
C ILE A 122 -17.50 -15.42 -22.07
N GLN A 123 -17.61 -16.42 -22.96
CA GLN A 123 -18.20 -17.71 -22.63
C GLN A 123 -17.47 -18.42 -21.49
N ASP A 124 -16.14 -18.45 -21.54
CA ASP A 124 -15.30 -19.03 -20.48
C ASP A 124 -15.55 -18.34 -19.13
N MET A 125 -15.73 -17.01 -19.14
CA MET A 125 -16.06 -16.23 -17.94
C MET A 125 -17.46 -16.52 -17.41
N LEU A 126 -18.45 -16.69 -18.29
CA LEU A 126 -19.82 -17.03 -17.89
C LEU A 126 -19.91 -18.44 -17.32
N VAL A 127 -19.15 -19.39 -17.85
CA VAL A 127 -19.15 -20.80 -17.41
C VAL A 127 -18.33 -21.00 -16.14
N ASN A 128 -17.12 -20.43 -16.08
CA ASN A 128 -16.17 -20.66 -14.99
C ASN A 128 -16.17 -19.55 -13.92
N GLY A 129 -16.92 -18.47 -14.15
CA GLY A 129 -17.05 -17.31 -13.27
C GLY A 129 -16.05 -16.19 -13.53
N ILE A 130 -16.39 -15.00 -13.03
CA ILE A 130 -15.61 -13.75 -13.21
C ILE A 130 -14.19 -13.82 -12.65
N LYS A 131 -13.92 -14.74 -11.71
CA LYS A 131 -12.58 -14.96 -11.15
C LYS A 131 -11.56 -15.40 -12.21
N THR A 132 -12.00 -15.96 -13.34
CA THR A 132 -11.10 -16.25 -14.47
C THR A 132 -10.49 -15.00 -15.10
N TRP A 133 -11.08 -13.83 -14.89
CA TRP A 133 -10.56 -12.53 -15.33
C TRP A 133 -9.73 -11.81 -14.26
N ALA A 134 -9.59 -12.41 -13.07
CA ALA A 134 -8.73 -11.87 -12.04
C ALA A 134 -7.29 -11.69 -12.57
N PRO A 135 -6.70 -10.49 -12.43
CA PRO A 135 -5.29 -10.28 -12.76
C PRO A 135 -4.41 -11.21 -11.94
N ILE A 136 -3.41 -11.80 -12.59
CA ILE A 136 -2.37 -12.56 -11.89
C ILE A 136 -1.24 -11.57 -11.57
N LEU A 137 -1.08 -11.27 -10.28
CA LEU A 137 -0.04 -10.36 -9.82
C LEU A 137 1.20 -11.15 -9.38
N PRO A 138 2.42 -10.61 -9.55
CA PRO A 138 3.65 -11.26 -9.08
C PRO A 138 3.76 -11.28 -7.55
N VAL A 139 2.94 -10.50 -6.86
CA VAL A 139 2.90 -10.43 -5.40
C VAL A 139 1.93 -11.47 -4.83
N LYS A 140 2.37 -12.23 -3.83
CA LYS A 140 1.54 -13.24 -3.16
C LYS A 140 0.81 -12.72 -1.92
N ARG A 141 1.40 -11.72 -1.25
CA ARG A 141 0.89 -11.17 0.01
C ARG A 141 1.10 -9.66 0.06
N VAL A 142 0.11 -8.93 0.56
CA VAL A 142 0.14 -7.48 0.79
C VAL A 142 -0.39 -7.19 2.20
N VAL A 143 0.26 -6.25 2.89
CA VAL A 143 -0.25 -5.66 4.12
C VAL A 143 -0.82 -4.30 3.75
N LEU A 144 -2.08 -4.05 4.12
CA LEU A 144 -2.72 -2.75 3.94
C LEU A 144 -3.07 -2.18 5.31
N ASP A 145 -2.46 -1.04 5.63
CA ASP A 145 -2.77 -0.26 6.83
C ASP A 145 -3.72 0.88 6.46
N PHE A 146 -4.91 0.89 7.05
CA PHE A 146 -5.93 1.88 6.75
C PHE A 146 -6.94 2.05 7.89
N SER A 147 -7.78 3.09 7.76
CA SER A 147 -8.69 3.61 8.79
C SER A 147 -7.97 4.32 9.94
N SER A 148 -7.24 3.58 10.78
CA SER A 148 -6.32 4.05 11.82
C SER A 148 -6.86 5.21 12.69
N PRO A 149 -8.07 5.10 13.28
CA PRO A 149 -8.58 6.12 14.18
C PRO A 149 -7.85 6.13 15.53
N ASN A 150 -7.94 7.27 16.22
CA ASN A 150 -7.42 7.42 17.57
C ASN A 150 -8.48 7.06 18.60
N ILE A 151 -8.14 6.22 19.58
CA ILE A 151 -9.03 5.90 20.70
C ILE A 151 -9.39 7.18 21.47
N ALA A 152 -10.62 7.24 21.99
CA ALA A 152 -11.18 8.39 22.70
C ALA A 152 -11.31 9.68 21.86
N LYS A 153 -11.22 9.57 20.53
CA LYS A 153 -11.55 10.64 19.59
C LYS A 153 -12.54 10.13 18.55
N GLU A 154 -13.44 10.99 18.09
CA GLU A 154 -14.38 10.65 17.03
C GLU A 154 -13.65 10.37 15.71
N MET A 155 -14.19 9.40 14.96
CA MET A 155 -13.81 9.21 13.57
C MET A 155 -14.32 10.38 12.71
N HIS A 156 -13.40 11.18 12.17
CA HIS A 156 -13.71 12.20 11.18
C HIS A 156 -13.58 11.71 9.73
N VAL A 157 -14.01 12.54 8.76
CA VAL A 157 -13.97 12.26 7.31
C VAL A 157 -12.61 11.81 6.78
N GLY A 158 -11.51 12.28 7.38
CA GLY A 158 -10.16 11.82 7.05
C GLY A 158 -9.97 10.30 7.25
N HIS A 159 -10.45 9.75 8.37
CA HIS A 159 -10.40 8.30 8.61
C HIS A 159 -11.31 7.58 7.62
N LEU A 160 -12.54 8.07 7.40
CA LEU A 160 -13.48 7.48 6.45
C LEU A 160 -12.92 7.36 5.03
N ARG A 161 -12.22 8.40 4.54
CA ARG A 161 -11.52 8.36 3.25
C ARG A 161 -10.48 7.22 3.22
N SER A 162 -9.66 7.12 4.26
CA SER A 162 -8.68 6.04 4.39
C SER A 162 -9.37 4.67 4.44
N THR A 163 -10.46 4.54 5.20
CA THR A 163 -11.27 3.33 5.31
C THR A 163 -11.75 2.82 3.95
N ILE A 164 -12.37 3.70 3.16
CA ILE A 164 -12.94 3.33 1.85
C ILE A 164 -11.85 2.98 0.83
N ILE A 165 -10.80 3.80 0.74
CA ILE A 165 -9.70 3.58 -0.21
C ILE A 165 -8.97 2.27 0.14
N GLY A 166 -8.63 2.08 1.41
CA GLY A 166 -7.93 0.89 1.89
C GLY A 166 -8.73 -0.39 1.67
N ASP A 167 -10.02 -0.40 2.00
CA ASP A 167 -10.89 -1.56 1.79
C ASP A 167 -11.10 -1.87 0.30
N THR A 168 -11.23 -0.84 -0.54
CA THR A 168 -11.32 -1.01 -2.00
C THR A 168 -10.06 -1.68 -2.55
N LEU A 169 -8.87 -1.20 -2.14
CA LEU A 169 -7.61 -1.82 -2.53
C LEU A 169 -7.48 -3.26 -2.02
N ALA A 170 -7.90 -3.52 -0.78
CA ALA A 170 -7.90 -4.87 -0.21
C ALA A 170 -8.73 -5.83 -1.06
N ARG A 171 -9.97 -5.45 -1.41
CA ARG A 171 -10.86 -6.24 -2.26
C ARG A 171 -10.29 -6.45 -3.66
N MET A 172 -9.60 -5.45 -4.24
CA MET A 172 -8.94 -5.59 -5.55
C MET A 172 -7.78 -6.60 -5.53
N PHE A 173 -6.96 -6.58 -4.48
CA PHE A 173 -5.88 -7.55 -4.28
C PHE A 173 -6.42 -8.96 -4.03
N GLU A 174 -7.44 -9.09 -3.17
CA GLU A 174 -8.10 -10.37 -2.89
C GLU A 174 -8.77 -10.95 -4.15
N PHE A 175 -9.41 -10.12 -4.97
CA PHE A 175 -9.94 -10.53 -6.26
C PHE A 175 -8.83 -11.09 -7.17
N SER A 176 -7.62 -10.54 -7.07
CA SER A 176 -6.41 -10.98 -7.77
C SER A 176 -5.71 -12.18 -7.08
N ASN A 177 -6.38 -12.87 -6.15
CA ASN A 177 -5.88 -14.00 -5.36
C ASN A 177 -4.61 -13.70 -4.53
N VAL A 178 -4.42 -12.44 -4.13
CA VAL A 178 -3.35 -12.03 -3.22
C VAL A 178 -3.83 -12.16 -1.78
N GLU A 179 -3.00 -12.71 -0.89
CA GLU A 179 -3.27 -12.73 0.55
C GLU A 179 -3.18 -11.32 1.11
N VAL A 180 -4.29 -10.77 1.61
CA VAL A 180 -4.32 -9.41 2.16
C VAL A 180 -4.44 -9.44 3.68
N LEU A 181 -3.45 -8.81 4.33
CA LEU A 181 -3.49 -8.54 5.76
C LEU A 181 -3.99 -7.11 5.97
N ARG A 182 -5.30 -6.99 6.26
CA ARG A 182 -5.96 -5.71 6.53
C ARG A 182 -5.65 -5.29 7.97
N ARG A 183 -4.91 -4.20 8.15
CA ARG A 183 -4.41 -3.72 9.44
C ARG A 183 -5.07 -2.39 9.78
N ASN A 184 -5.58 -2.31 10.99
CA ASN A 184 -6.09 -1.07 11.56
C ASN A 184 -5.13 -0.60 12.65
N HIS A 185 -4.25 0.35 12.32
CA HIS A 185 -3.24 0.87 13.22
C HIS A 185 -3.80 1.96 14.13
N VAL A 186 -4.66 1.53 15.07
CA VAL A 186 -5.34 2.46 15.99
C VAL A 186 -4.36 3.13 16.95
N GLY A 187 -4.62 4.42 17.21
CA GLY A 187 -3.89 5.20 18.22
C GLY A 187 -4.39 4.87 19.63
N ASP A 188 -3.95 3.73 20.17
CA ASP A 188 -4.35 3.21 21.48
C ASP A 188 -3.25 3.31 22.55
N TRP A 189 -2.15 4.02 22.27
CA TRP A 189 -1.00 4.10 23.18
C TRP A 189 -0.40 5.51 23.36
N GLY A 190 -1.25 6.52 23.55
CA GLY A 190 -0.82 7.91 23.75
C GLY A 190 -0.86 8.43 25.20
N THR A 191 -0.28 9.60 25.43
CA THR A 191 -0.27 10.26 26.75
C THR A 191 -1.66 10.71 27.22
N GLN A 192 -2.61 10.85 26.29
CA GLN A 192 -4.00 11.18 26.61
C GLN A 192 -4.67 10.14 27.53
N PHE A 193 -4.19 8.90 27.54
CA PHE A 193 -4.78 7.87 28.41
C PHE A 193 -4.58 8.15 29.89
N GLY A 194 -3.53 8.88 30.28
CA GLY A 194 -3.32 9.26 31.67
C GLY A 194 -4.46 10.11 32.23
N MET A 195 -4.84 11.16 31.50
CA MET A 195 -5.98 12.01 31.91
C MET A 195 -7.31 11.27 31.83
N LEU A 196 -7.50 10.39 30.83
CA LEU A 196 -8.74 9.62 30.69
C LEU A 196 -8.94 8.63 31.84
N ILE A 197 -7.86 7.95 32.27
CA ILE A 197 -7.90 6.98 33.37
C ILE A 197 -8.15 7.67 34.71
N GLU A 198 -7.44 8.76 35.02
CA GLU A 198 -7.65 9.49 36.27
C GLU A 198 -9.05 10.12 36.33
N PHE A 199 -9.52 10.67 35.20
CA PHE A 199 -10.89 11.17 35.11
C PHE A 199 -11.94 10.07 35.30
N LEU A 200 -11.66 8.86 34.80
CA LEU A 200 -12.52 7.68 35.00
C LEU A 200 -12.64 7.34 36.49
N PHE A 201 -11.50 7.31 37.20
CA PHE A 201 -11.48 7.01 38.64
C PHE A 201 -12.23 8.07 39.48
N GLU A 202 -12.10 9.35 39.13
CA GLU A 202 -12.80 10.43 39.83
C GLU A 202 -14.31 10.41 39.58
N LYS A 203 -14.73 10.24 38.32
CA LYS A 203 -16.15 10.26 37.94
C LYS A 203 -16.89 8.99 38.35
N PHE A 204 -16.20 7.86 38.37
CA PHE A 204 -16.80 6.55 38.57
C PHE A 204 -16.00 5.75 39.60
N PRO A 205 -16.30 5.90 40.90
CA PRO A 205 -15.64 5.14 41.96
C PRO A 205 -15.73 3.61 41.77
N ASN A 206 -16.81 3.12 41.16
CA ASN A 206 -17.04 1.70 40.83
C ASN A 206 -16.83 1.40 39.33
N TRP A 207 -15.81 2.01 38.71
CA TRP A 207 -15.53 1.87 37.27
C TRP A 207 -15.33 0.40 36.81
N GLU A 208 -14.94 -0.50 37.71
CA GLU A 208 -14.74 -1.93 37.42
C GLU A 208 -16.04 -2.62 36.98
N GLU A 209 -17.16 -2.25 37.60
CA GLU A 209 -18.50 -2.81 37.31
C GLU A 209 -19.21 -2.06 36.17
N LEU A 210 -18.63 -0.96 35.70
CA LEU A 210 -19.26 -0.09 34.72
C LEU A 210 -19.55 -0.82 33.39
N GLY A 211 -20.77 -0.81 32.90
CA GLY A 211 -21.05 -1.28 31.54
C GLY A 211 -20.37 -0.38 30.49
N SER A 212 -20.10 -0.90 29.29
CA SER A 212 -19.53 -0.11 28.19
C SER A 212 -20.40 1.10 27.79
N GLN A 213 -21.72 1.03 28.04
CA GLN A 213 -22.67 2.11 27.75
C GLN A 213 -22.67 3.25 28.78
N ALA A 214 -22.05 3.05 29.94
CA ALA A 214 -22.18 3.98 31.08
C ALA A 214 -21.26 5.21 30.99
N ILE A 215 -20.20 5.17 30.18
CA ILE A 215 -19.36 6.36 29.91
C ILE A 215 -20.06 7.32 28.94
N GLY A 216 -21.13 6.88 28.27
CA GLY A 216 -21.84 7.70 27.29
C GLY A 216 -20.94 8.08 26.12
N ASP A 217 -20.98 9.35 25.73
CA ASP A 217 -20.18 9.91 24.64
C ASP A 217 -18.72 10.10 25.09
N LEU A 218 -17.82 9.31 24.49
CA LEU A 218 -16.40 9.32 24.83
C LEU A 218 -15.70 10.63 24.42
N GLN A 219 -16.24 11.37 23.44
CA GLN A 219 -15.75 12.69 23.06
C GLN A 219 -16.03 13.72 24.15
N VAL A 220 -17.23 13.68 24.74
CA VAL A 220 -17.58 14.54 25.89
C VAL A 220 -16.68 14.20 27.07
N PHE A 221 -16.46 12.91 27.33
CA PHE A 221 -15.55 12.45 28.37
C PHE A 221 -14.10 12.93 28.13
N TYR A 222 -13.60 12.84 26.90
CA TYR A 222 -12.28 13.35 26.52
C TYR A 222 -12.17 14.87 26.74
N LYS A 223 -13.14 15.65 26.26
CA LYS A 223 -13.14 17.12 26.43
C LYS A 223 -13.16 17.52 27.90
N ALA A 224 -13.96 16.85 28.72
CA ALA A 224 -14.00 17.10 30.16
C ALA A 224 -12.69 16.74 30.87
N SER A 225 -12.09 15.58 30.53
CA SER A 225 -10.78 15.19 31.07
C SER A 225 -9.67 16.17 30.67
N LYS A 226 -9.73 16.70 29.45
CA LYS A 226 -8.76 17.67 28.93
C LYS A 226 -8.90 19.02 29.62
N GLN A 227 -10.13 19.50 29.80
CA GLN A 227 -10.39 20.72 30.57
C GLN A 227 -9.83 20.59 31.99
N ARG A 228 -10.09 19.47 32.66
CA ARG A 228 -9.57 19.20 34.00
C ARG A 228 -8.03 19.19 34.04
N PHE A 229 -7.40 18.59 33.03
CA PHE A 229 -5.94 18.57 32.87
C PHE A 229 -5.32 19.96 32.69
N ASP A 230 -6.03 20.87 32.02
CA ASP A 230 -5.52 22.22 31.77
C ASP A 230 -5.77 23.17 32.95
N GLU A 231 -6.85 22.96 33.72
CA GLU A 231 -7.25 23.82 34.84
C GLU A 231 -6.69 23.41 36.21
N ASP A 232 -6.41 22.12 36.43
CA ASP A 232 -6.00 21.58 37.74
C ASP A 232 -4.59 20.98 37.70
N ALA A 233 -3.65 21.63 38.40
CA ALA A 233 -2.25 21.23 38.45
C ALA A 233 -2.04 19.89 39.17
N GLU A 234 -2.85 19.57 40.20
CA GLU A 234 -2.75 18.29 40.90
C GLU A 234 -3.29 17.16 40.03
N PHE A 235 -4.39 17.40 39.32
CA PHE A 235 -4.93 16.44 38.36
C PHE A 235 -3.93 16.18 37.22
N LYS A 236 -3.27 17.23 36.73
CA LYS A 236 -2.23 17.12 35.70
C LYS A 236 -1.07 16.22 36.14
N ASP A 237 -0.58 16.38 37.37
CA ASP A 237 0.48 15.54 37.93
C ASP A 237 0.02 14.07 38.06
N ARG A 238 -1.19 13.84 38.59
CA ARG A 238 -1.80 12.49 38.65
C ARG A 238 -1.91 11.85 37.26
N ALA A 239 -2.39 12.61 36.27
CA ALA A 239 -2.52 12.13 34.89
C ALA A 239 -1.17 11.76 34.26
N GLN A 240 -0.11 12.53 34.52
CA GLN A 240 1.25 12.19 34.06
C GLN A 240 1.76 10.92 34.73
N GLN A 241 1.56 10.78 36.05
CA GLN A 241 1.90 9.55 36.78
C GLN A 241 1.11 8.34 36.29
N ALA A 242 -0.16 8.51 35.93
CA ALA A 242 -1.01 7.47 35.38
C ALA A 242 -0.48 6.88 34.07
N VAL A 243 0.11 7.72 33.20
CA VAL A 243 0.79 7.23 31.98
C VAL A 243 1.95 6.30 32.34
N VAL A 244 2.78 6.70 33.33
CA VAL A 244 3.92 5.90 33.79
C VAL A 244 3.44 4.58 34.39
N ARG A 245 2.38 4.59 35.21
CA ARG A 245 1.78 3.38 35.80
C ARG A 245 1.19 2.44 34.75
N LEU A 246 0.50 2.99 33.74
CA LEU A 246 -0.01 2.25 32.59
C LEU A 246 1.13 1.58 31.81
N GLN A 247 2.18 2.33 31.49
CA GLN A 247 3.34 1.83 30.75
C GLN A 247 4.14 0.80 31.55
N GLY A 248 4.26 1.00 32.86
CA GLY A 248 4.85 0.07 33.82
C GLY A 248 4.08 -1.24 34.00
N GLY A 249 2.86 -1.33 33.45
CA GLY A 249 2.08 -2.57 33.46
C GLY A 249 1.22 -2.78 34.70
N GLU A 250 0.94 -1.71 35.46
CA GLU A 250 0.09 -1.81 36.65
C GLU A 250 -1.33 -2.27 36.27
N GLU A 251 -1.82 -3.32 36.93
CA GLU A 251 -3.03 -4.04 36.54
C GLU A 251 -4.27 -3.13 36.55
N LYS A 252 -4.42 -2.30 37.59
CA LYS A 252 -5.53 -1.35 37.71
C LYS A 252 -5.60 -0.38 36.52
N TYR A 253 -4.46 0.19 36.15
CA TYR A 253 -4.36 1.15 35.03
C TYR A 253 -4.55 0.47 33.68
N ARG A 254 -4.03 -0.76 33.51
CA ARG A 254 -4.24 -1.57 32.30
C ARG A 254 -5.70 -1.98 32.13
N ALA A 255 -6.39 -2.33 33.20
CA ALA A 255 -7.82 -2.66 33.17
C ALA A 255 -8.66 -1.43 32.80
N ALA A 256 -8.38 -0.27 33.38
CA ALA A 256 -9.03 0.99 33.00
C ALA A 256 -8.79 1.34 31.52
N TRP A 257 -7.55 1.24 31.05
CA TRP A 257 -7.19 1.46 29.64
C TRP A 257 -7.96 0.53 28.69
N LYS A 258 -8.01 -0.78 28.98
CA LYS A 258 -8.75 -1.75 28.15
C LYS A 258 -10.21 -1.34 28.01
N LYS A 259 -10.84 -0.93 29.11
CA LYS A 259 -12.24 -0.54 29.14
C LYS A 259 -12.52 0.71 28.30
N ILE A 260 -11.65 1.72 28.38
CA ILE A 260 -11.73 2.91 27.54
C ILE A 260 -11.57 2.54 26.05
N CYS A 261 -10.63 1.65 25.73
CA CYS A 261 -10.43 1.18 24.35
C CYS A 261 -11.64 0.40 23.82
N GLU A 262 -12.22 -0.49 24.63
CA GLU A 262 -13.40 -1.27 24.26
C GLU A 262 -14.60 -0.38 23.89
N ILE A 263 -14.79 0.73 24.60
CA ILE A 263 -15.86 1.68 24.30
C ILE A 263 -15.66 2.34 22.94
N SER A 264 -14.45 2.84 22.65
CA SER A 264 -14.13 3.37 21.30
C SER A 264 -14.27 2.31 20.21
N ARG A 265 -13.81 1.08 20.46
CA ARG A 265 -13.92 -0.03 19.49
C ARG A 265 -15.37 -0.32 19.14
N ASN A 266 -16.27 -0.32 20.13
CA ASN A 266 -17.70 -0.53 19.88
C ASN A 266 -18.33 0.59 19.02
N GLU A 267 -17.85 1.82 19.13
CA GLU A 267 -18.28 2.92 18.25
C GLU A 267 -17.72 2.75 16.83
N PHE A 268 -16.44 2.43 16.69
CA PHE A 268 -15.81 2.20 15.39
C PHE A 268 -16.43 1.00 14.66
N ASP A 269 -16.75 -0.07 15.38
CA ASP A 269 -17.37 -1.27 14.83
C ASP A 269 -18.76 -1.00 14.24
N GLN A 270 -19.52 -0.03 14.76
CA GLN A 270 -20.78 0.37 14.15
C GLN A 270 -20.57 0.98 12.76
N VAL A 271 -19.54 1.82 12.63
CA VAL A 271 -19.15 2.42 11.35
C VAL A 271 -18.65 1.34 10.38
N TYR A 272 -17.77 0.44 10.85
CA TYR A 272 -17.25 -0.64 10.00
C TYR A 272 -18.34 -1.61 9.54
N LYS A 273 -19.29 -1.97 10.41
CA LYS A 273 -20.45 -2.79 10.02
C LYS A 273 -21.33 -2.09 8.98
N LEU A 274 -21.58 -0.79 9.14
CA LEU A 274 -22.36 -0.02 8.18
C LEU A 274 -21.70 0.02 6.79
N LEU A 275 -20.36 0.08 6.75
CA LEU A 275 -19.58 0.12 5.52
C LEU A 275 -19.24 -1.28 4.95
N ASP A 276 -19.62 -2.36 5.64
CA ASP A 276 -19.18 -3.73 5.34
C ASP A 276 -17.64 -3.86 5.27
N VAL A 277 -16.93 -3.23 6.20
CA VAL A 277 -15.46 -3.24 6.25
C VAL A 277 -14.99 -4.20 7.32
N GLN A 278 -14.07 -5.09 6.95
CA GLN A 278 -13.41 -6.02 7.87
C GLN A 278 -11.94 -5.67 8.03
N LEU A 279 -11.50 -5.57 9.29
CA LEU A 279 -10.17 -5.09 9.69
C LEU A 279 -9.66 -5.91 10.87
N GLU A 280 -8.35 -6.18 10.92
CA GLU A 280 -7.69 -6.68 12.11
C GLU A 280 -6.98 -5.53 12.83
N GLU A 281 -7.38 -5.25 14.07
CA GLU A 281 -6.74 -4.22 14.89
C GLU A 281 -5.31 -4.63 15.28
N LYS A 282 -4.35 -3.76 14.93
CA LYS A 282 -2.96 -3.80 15.40
C LYS A 282 -2.55 -2.39 15.76
N GLY A 283 -3.08 -1.91 16.89
CA GLY A 283 -2.78 -0.58 17.41
C GLY A 283 -1.31 -0.41 17.80
N GLU A 284 -0.96 0.82 18.17
CA GLU A 284 0.36 1.16 18.70
C GLU A 284 0.76 0.27 19.88
N SER A 285 -0.22 -0.06 20.74
CA SER A 285 0.01 -0.87 21.95
C SER A 285 0.55 -2.26 21.64
N PHE A 286 0.17 -2.84 20.50
CA PHE A 286 0.61 -4.15 20.05
C PHE A 286 2.12 -4.17 19.76
N TYR A 287 2.67 -3.07 19.26
CA TYR A 287 4.06 -3.01 18.81
C TYR A 287 5.06 -2.68 19.92
N ASN A 288 4.59 -2.12 21.04
CA ASN A 288 5.48 -1.70 22.15
C ASN A 288 6.51 -2.73 22.60
N PRO A 289 6.15 -4.03 22.78
CA PRO A 289 7.14 -5.03 23.20
C PRO A 289 8.24 -5.28 22.16
N TYR A 290 7.98 -4.95 20.89
CA TYR A 290 8.92 -5.17 19.78
C TYR A 290 9.83 -3.97 19.51
N ILE A 291 9.48 -2.77 20.01
CA ILE A 291 10.26 -1.54 19.78
C ILE A 291 11.72 -1.71 20.23
N PRO A 292 12.04 -2.18 21.46
CA PRO A 292 13.44 -2.29 21.90
C PRO A 292 14.28 -3.16 20.96
N GLN A 293 13.77 -4.33 20.57
CA GLN A 293 14.46 -5.26 19.68
C GLN A 293 14.73 -4.65 18.29
N VAL A 294 13.77 -3.91 17.75
CA VAL A 294 13.91 -3.25 16.45
C VAL A 294 14.95 -2.15 16.51
N LEU A 295 14.94 -1.33 17.56
CA LEU A 295 15.92 -0.26 17.76
C LEU A 295 17.33 -0.80 17.98
N GLU A 296 17.50 -1.88 18.76
CA GLU A 296 18.80 -2.54 18.93
C GLU A 296 19.35 -3.09 17.61
N LYS A 297 18.48 -3.68 16.79
CA LYS A 297 18.87 -4.19 15.47
C LYS A 297 19.33 -3.06 14.55
N LEU A 298 18.64 -1.92 14.52
CA LEU A 298 19.04 -0.76 13.72
C LEU A 298 20.32 -0.12 14.26
N SER A 299 20.48 -0.07 15.58
CA SER A 299 21.69 0.44 16.24
C SER A 299 22.92 -0.41 15.92
N SER A 300 22.79 -1.75 15.95
CA SER A 300 23.91 -2.64 15.62
C SER A 300 24.33 -2.60 14.14
N GLN A 301 23.49 -2.04 13.27
CA GLN A 301 23.81 -1.74 11.88
C GLN A 301 24.43 -0.35 11.68
N GLY A 302 24.62 0.43 12.76
CA GLY A 302 25.15 1.78 12.70
C GLY A 302 24.19 2.80 12.11
N LEU A 303 22.88 2.51 12.09
CA LEU A 303 21.86 3.40 11.49
C LEU A 303 21.26 4.40 12.49
N ILE A 304 21.43 4.15 13.79
CA ILE A 304 20.92 5.01 14.86
C ILE A 304 22.12 5.71 15.51
N GLU A 305 22.02 7.03 15.62
CA GLU A 305 23.02 7.89 16.24
C GLU A 305 22.42 8.59 17.46
N GLU A 306 23.28 8.95 18.42
CA GLU A 306 22.89 9.84 19.51
C GLU A 306 23.06 11.30 19.07
N SER A 307 22.02 12.10 19.26
CA SER A 307 22.02 13.53 18.98
C SER A 307 21.28 14.27 20.09
N GLU A 308 21.99 15.16 20.79
CA GLU A 308 21.44 15.96 21.89
C GLU A 308 20.69 15.13 22.96
N GLY A 309 21.20 13.93 23.28
CA GLY A 309 20.60 13.01 24.26
C GLY A 309 19.37 12.25 23.76
N ALA A 310 18.96 12.43 22.51
CA ALA A 310 17.96 11.59 21.83
C ALA A 310 18.65 10.60 20.90
N ARG A 311 17.95 9.53 20.52
CA ARG A 311 18.41 8.61 19.46
C ARG A 311 17.68 8.94 18.15
N VAL A 312 18.44 9.10 17.08
CA VAL A 312 17.95 9.59 15.78
C VAL A 312 18.41 8.72 14.62
N LEU A 313 17.64 8.74 13.52
CA LEU A 313 17.97 8.09 12.26
C LEU A 313 18.01 9.14 11.14
N PHE A 314 19.15 9.28 10.47
CA PHE A 314 19.31 10.19 9.34
C PHE A 314 18.90 9.49 8.03
N ILE A 315 17.96 10.07 7.31
CA ILE A 315 17.48 9.54 6.03
C ILE A 315 18.11 10.35 4.92
N GLN A 316 18.80 9.68 3.99
CA GLN A 316 19.42 10.34 2.85
C GLN A 316 18.37 11.13 2.05
N GLY A 317 18.67 12.40 1.75
CA GLY A 317 17.75 13.30 1.04
C GLY A 317 16.76 14.06 1.94
N HIS A 318 16.73 13.79 3.25
CA HIS A 318 15.91 14.51 4.21
C HIS A 318 16.78 15.27 5.21
N GLN A 319 16.46 16.55 5.45
CA GLN A 319 17.22 17.41 6.38
C GLN A 319 16.86 17.15 7.84
N ILE A 320 15.64 16.69 8.12
CA ILE A 320 15.15 16.47 9.48
C ILE A 320 15.33 14.99 9.81
N PRO A 321 16.14 14.65 10.83
CA PRO A 321 16.30 13.27 11.24
C PRO A 321 15.05 12.75 11.96
N LEU A 322 14.83 11.45 11.86
CA LEU A 322 13.74 10.78 12.56
C LEU A 322 14.18 10.50 14.00
N ILE A 323 13.57 11.18 14.97
CA ILE A 323 13.81 10.87 16.39
C ILE A 323 13.11 9.54 16.70
N VAL A 324 13.87 8.52 17.09
CA VAL A 324 13.34 7.19 17.39
C VAL A 324 13.29 6.92 18.89
N VAL A 325 14.02 7.67 19.72
CA VAL A 325 13.87 7.69 21.19
C VAL A 325 14.12 9.10 21.69
N LYS A 326 13.22 9.60 22.53
CA LYS A 326 13.32 10.94 23.13
C LYS A 326 14.42 10.98 24.21
N ARG A 327 14.75 12.20 24.67
CA ARG A 327 15.73 12.45 25.74
C ARG A 327 15.37 11.80 27.07
N ASP A 328 14.08 11.63 27.35
CA ASP A 328 13.55 10.96 28.55
C ASP A 328 13.53 9.42 28.43
N GLY A 329 14.07 8.87 27.34
CA GLY A 329 14.04 7.43 27.05
C GLY A 329 12.70 6.93 26.49
N GLY A 330 11.70 7.80 26.37
CA GLY A 330 10.37 7.45 25.88
C GLY A 330 10.33 7.19 24.38
N PHE A 331 9.46 6.26 23.99
CA PHE A 331 9.14 5.97 22.59
C PHE A 331 8.13 7.00 22.02
N ASN A 332 8.09 7.11 20.70
CA ASN A 332 7.18 7.98 19.97
C ASN A 332 6.58 7.25 18.75
N TYR A 333 5.81 7.97 17.96
CA TYR A 333 5.20 7.45 16.73
C TYR A 333 6.23 6.80 15.78
N ALA A 334 7.41 7.42 15.61
CA ALA A 334 8.45 6.87 14.75
C ALA A 334 8.99 5.52 15.25
N SER A 335 9.16 5.35 16.57
CA SER A 335 9.56 4.06 17.16
C SER A 335 8.53 2.98 16.84
N THR A 336 7.25 3.31 17.00
CA THR A 336 6.12 2.40 16.77
C THR A 336 5.98 2.05 15.30
N ASP A 337 6.04 3.03 14.39
CA ASP A 337 5.94 2.84 12.95
C ASP A 337 7.09 1.97 12.42
N LEU A 338 8.31 2.19 12.90
CA LEU A 338 9.46 1.35 12.57
C LEU A 338 9.27 -0.08 13.04
N ALA A 339 8.74 -0.27 14.26
CA ALA A 339 8.44 -1.59 14.79
C ALA A 339 7.32 -2.28 13.99
N ALA A 340 6.28 -1.55 13.59
CA ALA A 340 5.20 -2.05 12.75
C ALA A 340 5.71 -2.49 11.38
N LEU A 341 6.50 -1.65 10.70
CA LEU A 341 7.13 -1.97 9.41
C LEU A 341 8.04 -3.20 9.52
N CYS A 342 8.91 -3.25 10.53
CA CYS A 342 9.82 -4.38 10.73
C CYS A 342 9.06 -5.67 11.04
N THR A 343 8.00 -5.61 11.83
CA THR A 343 7.17 -6.78 12.17
C THR A 343 6.41 -7.28 10.93
N GLY A 344 5.85 -6.37 10.13
CA GLY A 344 5.21 -6.70 8.85
C GLY A 344 6.17 -7.36 7.86
N LEU A 345 7.42 -6.90 7.79
CA LEU A 345 8.46 -7.51 6.97
C LEU A 345 9.00 -8.83 7.54
N MET A 346 9.06 -8.99 8.87
CA MET A 346 9.53 -10.23 9.51
C MET A 346 8.54 -11.40 9.33
N LEU A 347 7.23 -11.12 9.24
CA LEU A 347 6.22 -12.11 8.83
C LEU A 347 6.47 -12.69 7.43
N ARG A 348 7.29 -12.02 6.60
CA ARG A 348 7.70 -12.50 5.28
C ARG A 348 8.78 -13.59 5.33
N ARG A 349 9.55 -13.68 6.42
CA ARG A 349 10.69 -14.63 6.55
C ARG A 349 10.34 -15.92 7.28
N ARG A 350 9.23 -15.99 8.02
CA ARG A 350 8.83 -17.20 8.77
C ARG A 350 8.07 -18.25 7.95
N ASN A 351 7.61 -17.92 6.74
CA ASN A 351 6.88 -18.82 5.86
C ASN A 351 7.61 -19.07 4.51
N GLY A 352 8.95 -18.95 4.50
CA GLY A 352 9.80 -19.22 3.34
C GLY A 352 10.42 -20.60 3.40
#